data_AF-A0A0F9UEV7-F1
#
_entry.id   AF-A0A0F9UEV7-F1
#
_cell.length_a   1.000
_cell.length_b   1.000
_cell.length_c   1.000
_cell.angle_alpha   90.00
_cell.angle_beta   90.00
_cell.angle_gamma   90.00
#
_symmetry.space_group_name_H-M   'P 1'
#
loop_
_entity.id
_entity.type
_entity.pdbx_description
1 polymer ?
#
loop_
_entity_poly.entity_id
_entity_poly.type
_entity_poly.pdbx_seq_one_letter_code
_entity_poly.pdbx_strand_id
1 'polypeptide(L)'
;MNRGVVFLIILLTVVVFAGLVQYGWTNRWGGKMDTTVEPPLVLAMPQLDKSLSLDDSDFTDDVWRTLAPLAVPMMHQVTQKPHGQHLVRAVNVRSFHNGKDVYFLFEWKDDAASRVHDIDEFPDGVAVGFPLGGEPPAMSIMMGFQSAVNIWQWKANLDAAVWGGADERFTANTNYLYVPTAGVPTADEPITSACQDLIATRPGTLTPKETTALTGRGQWSDGAWRVIIKRPLTTGDAERDAQVKPGKMHVVFAVWDGSKGDRGSRKSLSEWLILDVKSSESADGAQAGRSLATMDLPMLAAAAPAEKEEPRIIEIQAKRFEYTPSEITLQKNELVTLRLVSMDVAHGLYLDGYDINMNVEAGETTTRTLRADKTGRFSFRCSVTCGPFHPYMIGYMNVEPNTRFHIFVGVAAAAGLIALVSALVMRTKKEAPQND
;
A
#
# COMPACT_ATOMS: atom_id res chain seq x y z
N MET A 1 -2.35 56.99 -27.94
CA MET A 1 -1.42 55.84 -27.82
C MET A 1 -1.15 55.25 -29.20
N ASN A 2 0.11 55.31 -29.64
CA ASN A 2 0.62 54.77 -30.90
C ASN A 2 0.52 53.23 -30.88
N ARG A 3 0.23 52.59 -32.01
CA ARG A 3 0.16 51.12 -32.12
C ARG A 3 1.45 50.46 -31.62
N GLY A 4 2.60 51.11 -31.83
CA GLY A 4 3.90 50.65 -31.30
C GLY A 4 3.97 50.64 -29.76
N VAL A 5 3.34 51.60 -29.08
CA VAL A 5 3.33 51.67 -27.60
C VAL A 5 2.43 50.58 -27.02
N VAL A 6 1.29 50.31 -27.64
CA VAL A 6 0.40 49.21 -27.23
C VAL A 6 1.09 47.86 -27.39
N PHE A 7 1.79 47.65 -28.52
CA PHE A 7 2.55 46.43 -28.76
C PHE A 7 3.68 46.23 -27.73
N LEU A 8 4.41 47.30 -27.39
CA LEU A 8 5.46 47.26 -26.37
C LEU A 8 4.93 46.86 -24.98
N ILE A 9 3.78 47.41 -24.58
CA ILE A 9 3.14 47.09 -23.28
C ILE A 9 2.70 45.63 -23.23
N ILE A 10 2.09 45.12 -24.31
CA ILE A 10 1.69 43.71 -24.41
C ILE A 10 2.93 42.80 -24.33
N LEU A 11 3.98 43.11 -25.09
CA LEU A 11 5.23 42.35 -25.08
C LEU A 11 5.88 42.33 -23.69
N LEU A 12 5.98 43.48 -23.02
CA LEU A 12 6.51 43.59 -21.67
C LEU A 12 5.70 42.74 -20.68
N THR A 13 4.36 42.78 -20.79
CA THR A 13 3.47 42.01 -19.91
C THR A 13 3.67 40.51 -20.09
N VAL A 14 3.77 40.04 -21.33
CA VAL A 14 4.03 38.62 -21.63
C VAL A 14 5.40 38.18 -21.12
N VAL A 15 6.44 39.00 -21.29
CA VAL A 15 7.79 38.68 -20.80
C VAL A 15 7.84 38.64 -19.27
N VAL A 16 7.21 39.61 -18.60
CA VAL A 16 7.11 39.64 -17.14
C VAL A 16 6.33 38.42 -16.64
N PHE A 17 5.19 38.11 -17.26
CA PHE A 17 4.40 36.93 -16.91
C PHE A 17 5.19 35.63 -17.10
N ALA A 18 5.87 35.46 -18.24
CA ALA A 18 6.72 34.30 -18.49
C ALA A 18 7.87 34.20 -17.47
N GLY A 19 8.51 35.33 -17.12
CA GLY A 19 9.54 35.38 -16.09
C GLY A 19 9.03 35.00 -14.70
N LEU A 20 7.81 35.41 -14.34
CA LEU A 20 7.17 35.05 -13.08
C LEU A 20 6.75 33.58 -13.03
N VAL A 21 6.21 33.04 -14.14
CA VAL A 21 5.91 31.62 -14.27
C VAL A 21 7.18 30.79 -14.15
N GLN A 22 8.25 31.20 -14.83
CA GLN A 22 9.55 30.54 -14.75
C GLN A 22 10.13 30.59 -13.34
N TYR A 23 10.12 31.77 -12.70
CA TYR A 23 10.57 31.94 -11.31
C TYR A 23 9.74 31.09 -10.33
N GLY A 24 8.40 31.07 -10.49
CA GLY A 24 7.52 30.21 -9.71
C GLY A 24 7.82 28.72 -9.92
N TRP A 25 8.11 28.31 -11.15
CA TRP A 25 8.44 26.93 -11.48
C TRP A 25 9.80 26.48 -10.95
N THR A 26 10.84 27.32 -11.08
CA THR A 26 12.20 27.02 -10.57
C THR A 26 12.29 27.10 -9.06
N ASN A 27 11.42 27.89 -8.43
CA ASN A 27 11.44 28.12 -6.99
C ASN A 27 10.24 27.47 -6.28
N ARG A 28 9.41 26.64 -6.93
CA ARG A 28 8.32 25.94 -6.23
C ARG A 28 8.90 25.06 -5.12
N TRP A 29 8.41 25.25 -3.91
CA TRP A 29 8.62 24.27 -2.84
C TRP A 29 7.59 23.17 -3.04
N GLY A 30 8.09 21.97 -3.26
CA GLY A 30 7.40 20.91 -3.96
C GLY A 30 8.45 20.32 -4.86
N GLY A 31 9.33 19.52 -4.26
CA GLY A 31 10.27 18.73 -5.05
C GLY A 31 9.50 18.00 -6.15
N LYS A 32 10.21 17.59 -7.20
CA LYS A 32 9.86 16.28 -7.75
C LYS A 32 9.79 15.39 -6.51
N MET A 33 8.68 14.71 -6.24
CA MET A 33 8.76 13.65 -5.25
C MET A 33 9.97 12.83 -5.71
N ASP A 34 11.05 12.83 -4.94
CA ASP A 34 12.04 11.79 -5.10
C ASP A 34 11.33 10.58 -4.52
N THR A 35 10.39 10.05 -5.30
CA THR A 35 9.88 8.73 -5.11
C THR A 35 11.04 7.84 -5.51
N THR A 36 12.07 7.77 -4.66
CA THR A 36 12.61 6.46 -4.36
C THR A 36 11.44 5.69 -3.74
N VAL A 37 10.50 5.26 -4.59
CA VAL A 37 9.58 4.17 -4.28
C VAL A 37 10.55 3.07 -3.98
N GLU A 38 10.66 2.68 -2.71
CA GLU A 38 11.37 1.46 -2.39
C GLU A 38 10.80 0.39 -3.32
N PRO A 39 11.64 -0.26 -4.14
CA PRO A 39 11.14 -1.17 -5.14
C PRO A 39 10.29 -2.23 -4.40
N PRO A 40 9.11 -2.57 -4.92
CA PRO A 40 8.24 -3.52 -4.28
C PRO A 40 8.99 -4.82 -4.02
N LEU A 41 8.73 -5.43 -2.87
CA LEU A 41 9.28 -6.73 -2.50
C LEU A 41 9.04 -7.73 -3.64
N VAL A 42 10.08 -8.47 -4.01
CA VAL A 42 10.03 -9.43 -5.12
C VAL A 42 10.01 -10.85 -4.56
N LEU A 43 8.93 -11.59 -4.82
CA LEU A 43 8.82 -13.02 -4.58
C LEU A 43 9.24 -13.77 -5.85
N ALA A 44 10.34 -14.50 -5.79
CA ALA A 44 10.78 -15.34 -6.89
C ALA A 44 9.97 -16.64 -6.96
N MET A 45 9.51 -17.00 -8.16
CA MET A 45 8.85 -18.27 -8.44
C MET A 45 9.62 -19.01 -9.55
N PRO A 46 10.66 -19.78 -9.20
CA PRO A 46 11.42 -20.54 -10.16
C PRO A 46 10.62 -21.69 -10.77
N GLN A 47 11.03 -22.13 -11.96
CA GLN A 47 10.56 -23.36 -12.56
C GLN A 47 11.38 -24.54 -12.03
N LEU A 48 10.74 -25.51 -11.38
CA LEU A 48 11.36 -26.71 -10.84
C LEU A 48 10.62 -27.96 -11.35
N ASP A 49 11.34 -29.01 -11.72
CA ASP A 49 10.75 -30.30 -12.12
C ASP A 49 10.31 -31.09 -10.88
N LYS A 50 9.32 -30.55 -10.15
CA LYS A 50 8.75 -31.13 -8.94
C LYS A 50 7.23 -31.02 -8.99
N SER A 51 6.55 -32.09 -8.58
CA SER A 51 5.09 -32.10 -8.42
C SER A 51 4.76 -32.48 -6.98
N LEU A 52 3.80 -31.79 -6.38
CA LEU A 52 3.31 -32.07 -5.03
C LEU A 52 1.87 -32.58 -5.12
N SER A 53 1.58 -33.59 -4.32
CA SER A 53 0.26 -34.23 -4.23
C SER A 53 -0.63 -33.61 -3.13
N LEU A 54 -0.04 -32.74 -2.31
CA LEU A 54 -0.57 -32.20 -1.06
C LEU A 54 -0.68 -33.28 0.03
N ASP A 55 0.23 -34.25 0.05
CA ASP A 55 0.35 -35.20 1.15
C ASP A 55 1.10 -34.60 2.36
N ASP A 56 1.16 -35.32 3.47
CA ASP A 56 1.83 -34.81 4.69
C ASP A 56 3.34 -34.64 4.51
N SER A 57 3.95 -35.41 3.60
CA SER A 57 5.39 -35.36 3.34
C SER A 57 5.79 -34.11 2.55
N ASP A 58 4.87 -33.60 1.71
CA ASP A 58 5.08 -32.40 0.89
C ASP A 58 5.40 -31.14 1.71
N PHE A 59 4.97 -31.04 2.98
CA PHE A 59 5.30 -29.91 3.86
C PHE A 59 6.75 -29.91 4.36
N THR A 60 7.42 -31.05 4.26
CA THR A 60 8.83 -31.23 4.65
C THR A 60 9.74 -31.53 3.47
N ASP A 61 9.20 -31.53 2.26
CA ASP A 61 9.95 -31.82 1.04
C ASP A 61 11.14 -30.88 0.87
N ASP A 62 12.26 -31.43 0.43
CA ASP A 62 13.52 -30.71 0.29
C ASP A 62 13.43 -29.54 -0.71
N VAL A 63 12.45 -29.55 -1.63
CA VAL A 63 12.21 -28.45 -2.56
C VAL A 63 12.07 -27.11 -1.82
N TRP A 64 11.40 -27.08 -0.67
CA TRP A 64 11.19 -25.85 0.10
C TRP A 64 12.47 -25.30 0.74
N ARG A 65 13.45 -26.17 1.01
CA ARG A 65 14.76 -25.78 1.55
C ARG A 65 15.64 -25.13 0.50
N THR A 66 15.42 -25.43 -0.78
CA THR A 66 16.12 -24.79 -1.90
C THR A 66 15.63 -23.39 -2.21
N LEU A 67 14.44 -23.04 -1.74
CA LEU A 67 13.78 -21.75 -2.00
C LEU A 67 13.98 -20.79 -0.82
N ALA A 68 14.45 -19.58 -1.12
CA ALA A 68 14.59 -18.54 -0.11
C ALA A 68 13.19 -18.09 0.36
N PRO A 69 12.89 -18.14 1.67
CA PRO A 69 11.65 -17.56 2.20
C PRO A 69 11.67 -16.05 2.03
N LEU A 70 10.56 -15.48 1.55
CA LEU A 70 10.32 -14.06 1.64
C LEU A 70 9.42 -13.77 2.85
N ALA A 71 9.97 -13.08 3.85
CA ALA A 71 9.19 -12.57 4.98
C ALA A 71 8.42 -11.34 4.52
N VAL A 72 7.13 -11.49 4.23
CA VAL A 72 6.27 -10.40 3.80
C VAL A 72 5.71 -9.68 5.02
N PRO A 73 6.04 -8.38 5.22
CA PRO A 73 5.47 -7.60 6.31
C PRO A 73 3.97 -7.38 6.05
N MET A 74 3.18 -7.44 7.12
CA MET A 74 1.75 -7.22 7.04
C MET A 74 1.36 -5.95 7.79
N MET A 75 0.25 -5.36 7.39
CA MET A 75 -0.38 -4.18 7.94
C MET A 75 -1.86 -4.45 8.25
N HIS A 76 -2.44 -3.66 9.14
CA HIS A 76 -3.87 -3.73 9.39
C HIS A 76 -4.68 -3.31 8.17
N GLN A 77 -5.75 -4.06 7.90
CA GLN A 77 -6.80 -3.62 7.01
C GLN A 77 -7.60 -2.50 7.70
N VAL A 78 -7.62 -1.30 7.10
CA VAL A 78 -8.27 -0.09 7.66
C VAL A 78 -9.30 0.55 6.73
N THR A 79 -9.48 0.00 5.53
CA THR A 79 -10.27 0.58 4.44
C THR A 79 -11.77 0.29 4.55
N GLN A 80 -12.14 -0.86 5.11
CA GLN A 80 -13.50 -1.38 5.20
C GLN A 80 -13.79 -1.86 6.63
N LYS A 81 -14.92 -1.44 7.21
CA LYS A 81 -15.35 -1.94 8.52
C LYS A 81 -15.88 -3.39 8.41
N PRO A 82 -15.72 -4.22 9.46
CA PRO A 82 -14.92 -3.94 10.66
C PRO A 82 -13.41 -3.99 10.39
N HIS A 83 -12.64 -3.11 11.06
CA HIS A 83 -11.17 -3.05 10.91
C HIS A 83 -10.49 -4.20 11.68
N GLY A 84 -9.30 -4.61 11.25
CA GLY A 84 -8.47 -5.58 11.96
C GLY A 84 -8.19 -5.16 13.41
N GLN A 85 -8.32 -6.09 14.35
CA GLN A 85 -7.98 -5.87 15.77
C GLN A 85 -6.67 -6.54 16.17
N HIS A 86 -6.29 -7.59 15.45
CA HIS A 86 -5.01 -8.29 15.60
C HIS A 86 -4.17 -8.11 14.33
N LEU A 87 -2.85 -8.25 14.47
CA LEU A 87 -1.88 -8.15 13.38
C LEU A 87 -0.91 -9.33 13.42
N VAL A 88 -1.05 -10.21 12.44
CA VAL A 88 0.01 -11.17 12.09
C VAL A 88 1.11 -10.38 11.42
N ARG A 89 2.21 -10.08 12.14
CA ARG A 89 3.24 -9.12 11.70
C ARG A 89 3.92 -9.46 10.37
N ALA A 90 4.07 -10.75 10.07
CA ALA A 90 4.68 -11.20 8.83
C ALA A 90 4.17 -12.60 8.46
N VAL A 91 4.13 -12.87 7.15
CA VAL A 91 3.95 -14.22 6.59
C VAL A 91 5.17 -14.55 5.75
N ASN A 92 5.76 -15.73 5.99
CA ASN A 92 6.82 -16.25 5.12
C ASN A 92 6.18 -16.92 3.91
N VAL A 93 6.62 -16.52 2.72
CA VAL A 93 6.12 -17.08 1.47
C VAL A 93 7.26 -17.69 0.67
N ARG A 94 7.04 -18.91 0.17
CA ARG A 94 7.85 -19.53 -0.88
C ARG A 94 6.94 -19.92 -2.02
N SER A 95 7.46 -19.91 -3.24
CA SER A 95 6.70 -20.36 -4.40
C SER A 95 7.60 -20.99 -5.44
N PHE A 96 7.02 -21.88 -6.25
CA PHE A 96 7.64 -22.41 -7.46
C PHE A 96 6.53 -22.88 -8.42
N HIS A 97 6.90 -23.18 -9.66
CA HIS A 97 6.01 -23.87 -10.59
C HIS A 97 6.76 -24.98 -11.32
N ASN A 98 6.02 -25.95 -11.87
CA ASN A 98 6.62 -27.04 -12.65
C ASN A 98 6.31 -26.94 -14.16
N GLY A 99 5.78 -25.80 -14.58
CA GLY A 99 5.34 -25.57 -15.96
C GLY A 99 3.91 -26.05 -16.23
N LYS A 100 3.30 -26.80 -15.31
CA LYS A 100 1.89 -27.22 -15.35
C LYS A 100 1.08 -26.65 -14.20
N ASP A 101 1.64 -26.68 -12.99
CA ASP A 101 1.04 -26.22 -11.74
C ASP A 101 1.95 -25.17 -11.05
N VAL A 102 1.31 -24.28 -10.31
CA VAL A 102 1.94 -23.35 -9.37
C VAL A 102 1.71 -23.81 -7.93
N TYR A 103 2.70 -23.56 -7.09
CA TYR A 103 2.69 -23.89 -5.68
C TYR A 103 3.11 -22.67 -4.85
N PHE A 104 2.33 -22.37 -3.82
CA PHE A 104 2.69 -21.40 -2.79
C PHE A 104 2.71 -22.11 -1.44
N LEU A 105 3.79 -21.93 -0.68
CA LEU A 105 3.88 -22.30 0.73
C LEU A 105 3.85 -21.02 1.56
N PHE A 106 2.86 -20.95 2.46
CA PHE A 106 2.70 -19.89 3.44
C PHE A 106 3.04 -20.41 4.83
N GLU A 107 3.78 -19.62 5.60
CA GLU A 107 4.07 -19.93 7.01
C GLU A 107 3.91 -18.69 7.88
N TRP A 108 3.09 -18.79 8.93
CA TRP A 108 2.94 -17.73 9.92
C TRP A 108 2.76 -18.33 11.32
N LYS A 109 3.10 -17.54 12.33
CA LYS A 109 2.89 -17.91 13.74
C LYS A 109 1.44 -17.74 14.10
N ASP A 110 0.89 -18.73 14.79
CA ASP A 110 -0.49 -18.73 15.26
C ASP A 110 -0.59 -19.58 16.54
N ASP A 111 -1.20 -19.02 17.57
CA ASP A 111 -1.31 -19.66 18.88
C ASP A 111 -2.30 -20.84 18.85
N ALA A 112 -3.22 -20.89 17.88
CA ALA A 112 -4.27 -21.91 17.81
C ALA A 112 -4.57 -22.35 16.37
N ALA A 113 -4.81 -23.64 16.17
CA ALA A 113 -5.32 -24.16 14.90
C ALA A 113 -6.84 -23.97 14.83
N SER A 114 -7.31 -22.76 14.53
CA SER A 114 -8.74 -22.44 14.49
C SER A 114 -9.37 -23.05 13.24
N ARG A 115 -9.91 -24.28 13.37
CA ARG A 115 -10.52 -25.03 12.27
C ARG A 115 -12.05 -24.98 12.24
N VAL A 116 -12.68 -24.47 13.30
CA VAL A 116 -14.14 -24.46 13.42
C VAL A 116 -14.70 -23.13 12.91
N HIS A 117 -15.88 -23.19 12.30
CA HIS A 117 -16.67 -22.01 11.98
C HIS A 117 -18.01 -22.10 12.71
N ASP A 118 -18.20 -21.26 13.72
CA ASP A 118 -19.40 -21.22 14.55
C ASP A 118 -19.77 -19.75 14.88
N ILE A 119 -20.73 -19.54 15.77
CA ILE A 119 -21.29 -18.22 16.14
C ILE A 119 -20.19 -17.24 16.61
N ASP A 120 -19.26 -17.71 17.42
CA ASP A 120 -18.14 -16.95 18.00
C ASP A 120 -16.77 -17.56 17.70
N GLU A 121 -16.72 -18.62 16.90
CA GLU A 121 -15.49 -19.27 16.45
C GLU A 121 -15.28 -19.01 14.95
N PHE A 122 -14.10 -18.52 14.61
CA PHE A 122 -13.74 -18.20 13.23
C PHE A 122 -12.53 -19.03 12.80
N PRO A 123 -12.53 -19.54 11.57
CA PRO A 123 -11.41 -20.34 11.11
C PRO A 123 -10.25 -19.45 10.65
N ASP A 124 -9.04 -19.95 10.81
CA ASP A 124 -7.85 -19.34 10.25
C ASP A 124 -7.89 -19.40 8.72
N GLY A 125 -7.15 -18.49 8.09
CA GLY A 125 -7.09 -18.44 6.65
C GLY A 125 -5.90 -17.68 6.12
N VAL A 126 -5.52 -18.01 4.89
CA VAL A 126 -4.53 -17.27 4.12
C VAL A 126 -5.02 -17.12 2.68
N ALA A 127 -4.72 -15.99 2.07
CA ALA A 127 -5.09 -15.75 0.69
C ALA A 127 -3.96 -15.10 -0.10
N VAL A 128 -3.95 -15.41 -1.40
CA VAL A 128 -3.14 -14.75 -2.42
C VAL A 128 -4.06 -14.12 -3.46
N GLY A 129 -3.82 -12.85 -3.78
CA GLY A 129 -4.62 -12.07 -4.72
C GLY A 129 -3.80 -11.60 -5.91
N PHE A 130 -4.43 -11.62 -7.10
CA PHE A 130 -3.84 -11.22 -8.38
C PHE A 130 -4.77 -10.24 -9.09
N PRO A 131 -4.27 -9.10 -9.59
CA PRO A 131 -5.09 -8.19 -10.37
C PRO A 131 -5.35 -8.76 -11.77
N LEU A 132 -6.59 -8.62 -12.24
CA LEU A 132 -7.06 -8.98 -13.57
C LEU A 132 -7.16 -7.70 -14.42
N GLY A 133 -6.39 -7.61 -15.51
CA GLY A 133 -6.52 -6.51 -16.48
C GLY A 133 -5.48 -5.38 -16.43
N GLY A 134 -4.31 -5.61 -15.82
CA GLY A 134 -3.17 -4.67 -15.88
C GLY A 134 -2.49 -4.43 -14.53
N GLU A 135 -1.67 -3.39 -14.45
CA GLU A 135 -1.06 -2.98 -13.18
C GLU A 135 -2.15 -2.52 -12.19
N PRO A 136 -2.12 -2.97 -10.93
CA PRO A 136 -3.01 -2.43 -9.92
C PRO A 136 -2.69 -0.93 -9.74
N PRO A 137 -3.68 -0.09 -9.38
CA PRO A 137 -3.40 1.31 -9.11
C PRO A 137 -2.31 1.42 -8.05
N ALA A 138 -1.28 2.22 -8.31
CA ALA A 138 -0.18 2.42 -7.38
C ALA A 138 -0.73 2.76 -5.98
N MET A 139 -0.35 1.96 -4.99
CA MET A 139 -0.76 2.08 -3.58
C MET A 139 -2.24 1.79 -3.27
N SER A 140 -3.01 1.17 -4.18
CA SER A 140 -4.39 0.74 -3.88
C SER A 140 -4.47 -0.76 -3.55
N ILE A 141 -4.58 -1.07 -2.27
CA ILE A 141 -4.79 -2.43 -1.72
C ILE A 141 -6.28 -2.87 -1.69
N MET A 142 -7.16 -2.18 -2.42
CA MET A 142 -8.61 -2.21 -2.18
C MET A 142 -9.40 -3.41 -2.77
N MET A 143 -8.81 -4.59 -2.95
CA MET A 143 -9.50 -5.75 -3.58
C MET A 143 -10.21 -5.37 -4.89
N GLY A 144 -9.55 -4.53 -5.68
CA GLY A 144 -10.11 -3.90 -6.88
C GLY A 144 -10.50 -2.43 -6.64
N PHE A 145 -10.50 -1.65 -7.71
CA PHE A 145 -10.95 -0.24 -7.73
C PHE A 145 -11.02 0.30 -9.16
N GLN A 146 -10.31 -0.36 -10.09
CA GLN A 146 -10.29 -0.10 -11.54
C GLN A 146 -10.08 -1.41 -12.35
N SER A 147 -9.39 -2.38 -11.75
CA SER A 147 -9.24 -3.76 -12.22
C SER A 147 -9.90 -4.72 -11.23
N ALA A 148 -10.37 -5.88 -11.72
CA ALA A 148 -10.82 -6.96 -10.85
C ALA A 148 -9.61 -7.63 -10.18
N VAL A 149 -9.82 -8.37 -9.09
CA VAL A 149 -8.80 -9.15 -8.40
C VAL A 149 -9.32 -10.57 -8.27
N ASN A 150 -8.56 -11.53 -8.76
CA ASN A 150 -8.77 -12.95 -8.51
C ASN A 150 -8.02 -13.34 -7.24
N ILE A 151 -8.70 -14.00 -6.30
CA ILE A 151 -8.21 -14.26 -4.95
C ILE A 151 -8.36 -15.74 -4.66
N TRP A 152 -7.26 -16.38 -4.31
CA TRP A 152 -7.21 -17.77 -3.89
C TRP A 152 -7.12 -17.78 -2.37
N GLN A 153 -8.16 -18.28 -1.70
CA GLN A 153 -8.24 -18.28 -0.24
C GLN A 153 -8.28 -19.71 0.28
N TRP A 154 -7.31 -20.08 1.10
CA TRP A 154 -7.40 -21.28 1.94
C TRP A 154 -8.09 -20.95 3.26
N LYS A 155 -8.90 -21.88 3.78
CA LYS A 155 -9.54 -21.77 5.09
C LYS A 155 -9.40 -23.07 5.88
N ALA A 156 -9.04 -22.96 7.15
CA ALA A 156 -8.81 -24.09 8.04
C ALA A 156 -10.04 -25.00 8.23
N ASN A 157 -11.26 -24.45 8.15
CA ASN A 157 -12.49 -25.25 8.23
C ASN A 157 -12.80 -26.03 6.95
N LEU A 158 -12.47 -25.48 5.78
CA LEU A 158 -12.61 -26.19 4.50
C LEU A 158 -11.53 -27.27 4.39
N ASP A 159 -10.34 -26.99 4.90
CA ASP A 159 -9.26 -27.95 5.04
C ASP A 159 -9.65 -29.15 5.89
N ALA A 160 -10.21 -28.91 7.08
CA ALA A 160 -10.79 -29.92 7.96
C ALA A 160 -11.85 -30.77 7.23
N ALA A 161 -12.77 -30.12 6.49
CA ALA A 161 -13.82 -30.82 5.75
C ALA A 161 -13.27 -31.75 4.64
N VAL A 162 -12.17 -31.36 3.98
CA VAL A 162 -11.58 -32.13 2.87
C VAL A 162 -10.62 -33.21 3.38
N TRP A 163 -9.83 -32.92 4.41
CA TRP A 163 -8.70 -33.74 4.84
C TRP A 163 -8.86 -34.38 6.23
N GLY A 164 -9.75 -33.87 7.10
CA GLY A 164 -9.90 -34.27 8.50
C GLY A 164 -10.77 -35.51 8.76
N GLY A 165 -11.48 -36.03 7.75
CA GLY A 165 -12.39 -37.16 7.91
C GLY A 165 -13.70 -36.79 8.63
N ALA A 166 -14.64 -37.75 8.72
CA ALA A 166 -16.04 -37.51 9.10
C ALA A 166 -16.29 -37.08 10.57
N ASP A 167 -15.27 -37.09 11.44
CA ASP A 167 -15.41 -36.86 12.88
C ASP A 167 -14.94 -35.46 13.37
N GLU A 168 -14.33 -34.65 12.50
CA GLU A 168 -14.05 -33.25 12.83
C GLU A 168 -15.35 -32.46 12.74
N ARG A 169 -16.00 -32.28 13.90
CA ARG A 169 -17.27 -31.57 14.11
C ARG A 169 -17.57 -30.53 13.03
N PHE A 170 -18.34 -30.94 12.03
CA PHE A 170 -19.23 -30.06 11.32
C PHE A 170 -20.29 -29.61 12.32
N THR A 171 -20.03 -28.54 13.09
CA THR A 171 -21.12 -27.86 13.78
C THR A 171 -21.95 -27.17 12.72
N ALA A 172 -23.03 -27.87 12.37
CA ALA A 172 -24.24 -27.45 11.68
C ALA A 172 -24.08 -26.32 10.64
N ASN A 173 -24.43 -26.67 9.40
CA ASN A 173 -25.05 -25.74 8.46
C ASN A 173 -26.14 -24.93 9.22
N THR A 174 -25.85 -23.68 9.62
CA THR A 174 -26.65 -22.90 10.58
C THR A 174 -28.01 -22.45 10.02
N ASN A 175 -28.50 -23.09 8.96
CA ASN A 175 -29.72 -22.70 8.28
C ASN A 175 -30.92 -23.63 8.47
N TYR A 176 -30.80 -24.81 9.10
CA TYR A 176 -31.99 -25.68 9.22
C TYR A 176 -32.07 -26.49 10.53
N LEU A 177 -33.03 -26.12 11.39
CA LEU A 177 -33.68 -27.02 12.35
C LEU A 177 -34.60 -27.99 11.57
N TYR A 178 -34.05 -29.01 10.92
CA TYR A 178 -34.89 -30.07 10.37
C TYR A 178 -34.16 -31.43 10.39
N VAL A 179 -34.80 -32.41 11.02
CA VAL A 179 -34.32 -33.79 11.06
C VAL A 179 -34.47 -34.37 9.64
N PRO A 180 -33.41 -34.88 8.98
CA PRO A 180 -33.53 -35.36 7.61
C PRO A 180 -34.45 -36.59 7.58
N THR A 181 -35.62 -36.44 6.95
CA THR A 181 -36.42 -37.59 6.55
C THR A 181 -36.00 -37.95 5.13
N ALA A 182 -35.76 -39.23 4.85
CA ALA A 182 -35.30 -39.71 3.55
C ALA A 182 -36.18 -39.17 2.41
N GLY A 183 -35.58 -38.41 1.49
CA GLY A 183 -36.25 -37.91 0.28
C GLY A 183 -36.42 -36.39 0.14
N VAL A 184 -35.96 -35.57 1.10
CA VAL A 184 -35.89 -34.12 0.92
C VAL A 184 -34.50 -33.73 0.37
N PRO A 185 -34.40 -33.01 -0.76
CA PRO A 185 -33.12 -32.52 -1.26
C PRO A 185 -32.56 -31.50 -0.26
N THR A 186 -31.45 -31.82 0.42
CA THR A 186 -30.67 -30.82 1.14
C THR A 186 -29.68 -30.18 0.17
N ALA A 187 -29.46 -28.87 0.32
CA ALA A 187 -28.42 -28.14 -0.41
C ALA A 187 -27.04 -28.42 0.21
N ASP A 188 -26.71 -29.69 0.43
CA ASP A 188 -25.37 -30.10 0.87
C ASP A 188 -24.52 -30.30 -0.38
N GLU A 189 -24.09 -29.19 -0.98
CA GLU A 189 -23.04 -29.27 -1.98
C GLU A 189 -21.75 -29.76 -1.29
N PRO A 190 -21.12 -30.84 -1.78
CA PRO A 190 -19.92 -31.35 -1.15
C PRO A 190 -18.80 -30.31 -1.26
N ILE A 191 -18.11 -30.06 -0.15
CA ILE A 191 -16.90 -29.24 -0.14
C ILE A 191 -15.80 -30.04 -0.83
N THR A 192 -15.43 -29.64 -2.04
CA THR A 192 -14.47 -30.37 -2.89
C THR A 192 -13.04 -29.82 -2.80
N SER A 193 -12.85 -28.68 -2.13
CA SER A 193 -11.53 -28.05 -1.97
C SER A 193 -11.42 -27.32 -0.64
N ALA A 194 -10.22 -27.39 -0.04
CA ALA A 194 -9.83 -26.59 1.12
C ALA A 194 -9.68 -25.09 0.78
N CYS A 195 -9.73 -24.76 -0.52
CA CYS A 195 -9.57 -23.42 -1.02
C CYS A 195 -10.81 -22.93 -1.76
N GLN A 196 -11.05 -21.62 -1.67
CA GLN A 196 -12.06 -20.90 -2.41
C GLN A 196 -11.40 -20.00 -3.45
N ASP A 197 -11.96 -20.00 -4.64
CA ASP A 197 -11.54 -19.15 -5.73
C ASP A 197 -12.55 -18.01 -5.86
N LEU A 198 -12.09 -16.80 -5.58
CA LEU A 198 -12.93 -15.63 -5.39
C LEU A 198 -12.57 -14.57 -6.41
N ILE A 199 -13.54 -13.72 -6.72
CA ILE A 199 -13.34 -12.51 -7.52
C ILE A 199 -13.88 -11.31 -6.76
N ALA A 200 -13.17 -10.18 -6.86
CA ALA A 200 -13.62 -8.90 -6.36
C ALA A 200 -13.31 -7.80 -7.38
N THR A 201 -14.24 -6.88 -7.60
CA THR A 201 -14.01 -5.72 -8.48
C THR A 201 -13.83 -4.44 -7.69
N ARG A 202 -14.39 -4.41 -6.47
CA ARG A 202 -14.36 -3.30 -5.51
C ARG A 202 -14.61 -3.86 -4.11
N PRO A 203 -14.36 -3.07 -3.04
CA PRO A 203 -14.76 -3.45 -1.69
C PRO A 203 -16.24 -3.82 -1.61
N GLY A 204 -16.53 -4.96 -0.98
CA GLY A 204 -17.90 -5.47 -0.80
C GLY A 204 -18.45 -6.32 -1.95
N THR A 205 -17.72 -6.51 -3.06
CA THR A 205 -18.14 -7.36 -4.18
C THR A 205 -17.43 -8.71 -4.21
N LEU A 206 -16.95 -9.20 -3.06
CA LEU A 206 -16.23 -10.47 -2.99
C LEU A 206 -17.21 -11.61 -3.26
N THR A 207 -16.97 -12.37 -4.33
CA THR A 207 -17.88 -13.41 -4.80
C THR A 207 -17.09 -14.70 -5.06
N PRO A 208 -17.50 -15.85 -4.49
CA PRO A 208 -16.96 -17.15 -4.88
C PRO A 208 -17.31 -17.50 -6.31
N LYS A 209 -16.37 -18.14 -7.01
CA LYS A 209 -16.61 -18.74 -8.33
C LYS A 209 -17.28 -20.10 -8.16
N GLU A 210 -18.15 -20.43 -9.11
CA GLU A 210 -18.87 -21.71 -9.15
C GLU A 210 -17.95 -22.90 -9.44
N THR A 211 -16.89 -22.69 -10.22
CA THR A 211 -15.91 -23.71 -10.57
C THR A 211 -14.51 -23.25 -10.23
N THR A 212 -13.70 -24.18 -9.73
CA THR A 212 -12.30 -23.93 -9.43
C THR A 212 -11.43 -25.16 -9.64
N ALA A 213 -10.19 -24.93 -10.07
CA ALA A 213 -9.11 -25.92 -10.09
C ALA A 213 -8.14 -25.71 -8.92
N LEU A 214 -8.50 -24.82 -7.97
CA LEU A 214 -7.69 -24.47 -6.82
C LEU A 214 -7.82 -25.55 -5.75
N THR A 215 -6.69 -26.01 -5.25
CA THR A 215 -6.60 -26.98 -4.16
C THR A 215 -5.59 -26.48 -3.13
N GLY A 216 -5.66 -27.01 -1.92
CA GLY A 216 -4.68 -26.69 -0.90
C GLY A 216 -4.78 -27.60 0.30
N ARG A 217 -3.79 -27.50 1.17
CA ARG A 217 -3.73 -28.21 2.44
C ARG A 217 -3.00 -27.38 3.48
N GLY A 218 -3.46 -27.42 4.73
CA GLY A 218 -2.84 -26.75 5.87
C GLY A 218 -2.46 -27.71 6.99
N GLN A 219 -1.23 -27.62 7.45
CA GLN A 219 -0.75 -28.26 8.67
C GLN A 219 -0.45 -27.21 9.73
N TRP A 220 -0.91 -27.45 10.95
CA TRP A 220 -0.53 -26.65 12.11
C TRP A 220 0.37 -27.51 13.01
N SER A 221 1.54 -26.97 13.35
CA SER A 221 2.52 -27.63 14.21
C SER A 221 3.36 -26.56 14.93
N ASP A 222 3.64 -26.76 16.21
CA ASP A 222 4.53 -25.90 17.00
C ASP A 222 4.17 -24.41 17.00
N GLY A 223 2.87 -24.07 17.07
CA GLY A 223 2.39 -22.69 17.11
C GLY A 223 2.58 -21.94 15.78
N ALA A 224 2.60 -22.67 14.67
CA ALA A 224 2.67 -22.09 13.33
C ALA A 224 1.84 -22.90 12.34
N TRP A 225 1.22 -22.18 11.41
CA TRP A 225 0.61 -22.76 10.24
C TRP A 225 1.63 -22.90 9.12
N ARG A 226 1.52 -23.99 8.37
CA ARG A 226 2.12 -24.20 7.05
C ARG A 226 1.00 -24.55 6.09
N VAL A 227 0.82 -23.76 5.04
CA VAL A 227 -0.27 -23.95 4.07
C VAL A 227 0.29 -23.99 2.67
N ILE A 228 -0.02 -25.06 1.93
CA ILE A 228 0.30 -25.18 0.51
C ILE A 228 -0.96 -24.91 -0.31
N ILE A 229 -0.90 -23.94 -1.22
CA ILE A 229 -1.93 -23.70 -2.24
C ILE A 229 -1.38 -24.14 -3.59
N LYS A 230 -2.17 -24.93 -4.32
CA LYS A 230 -1.86 -25.47 -5.64
C LYS A 230 -2.95 -25.10 -6.66
N ARG A 231 -2.54 -24.67 -7.84
CA ARG A 231 -3.42 -24.45 -9.00
C ARG A 231 -2.67 -24.79 -10.29
N PRO A 232 -3.34 -25.26 -11.36
CA PRO A 232 -2.79 -25.18 -12.70
C PRO A 232 -2.23 -23.79 -13.03
N LEU A 233 -1.11 -23.73 -13.73
CA LEU A 233 -0.40 -22.50 -14.13
C LEU A 233 -1.31 -21.62 -15.02
N THR A 234 -2.02 -22.25 -15.95
CA THR A 234 -3.03 -21.65 -16.83
C THR A 234 -4.35 -22.39 -16.73
N THR A 235 -5.45 -21.67 -16.92
CA THR A 235 -6.81 -22.25 -16.92
C THR A 235 -7.58 -21.84 -18.17
N GLY A 236 -8.69 -22.52 -18.43
CA GLY A 236 -9.58 -22.19 -19.55
C GLY A 236 -10.37 -20.87 -19.35
N ASP A 237 -10.51 -20.37 -18.13
CA ASP A 237 -11.26 -19.14 -17.81
C ASP A 237 -10.32 -17.92 -17.76
N ALA A 238 -9.75 -17.55 -18.90
CA ALA A 238 -8.74 -16.48 -18.99
C ALA A 238 -9.24 -15.08 -18.61
N GLU A 239 -10.56 -14.86 -18.59
CA GLU A 239 -11.16 -13.57 -18.23
C GLU A 239 -11.30 -13.37 -16.73
N ARG A 240 -11.52 -14.46 -15.98
CA ARG A 240 -11.80 -14.40 -14.53
C ARG A 240 -10.67 -14.99 -13.69
N ASP A 241 -9.75 -15.72 -14.30
CA ASP A 241 -8.59 -16.27 -13.62
C ASP A 241 -7.30 -15.54 -13.97
N ALA A 242 -6.48 -15.34 -12.94
CA ALA A 242 -5.10 -14.93 -13.14
C ALA A 242 -4.35 -16.01 -13.93
N GLN A 243 -3.87 -15.64 -15.12
CA GLN A 243 -3.02 -16.51 -15.93
C GLN A 243 -1.57 -16.28 -15.52
N VAL A 244 -1.00 -17.21 -14.76
CA VAL A 244 0.39 -17.14 -14.32
C VAL A 244 1.27 -17.48 -15.52
N LYS A 245 2.07 -16.52 -15.96
CA LYS A 245 2.95 -16.65 -17.13
C LYS A 245 4.36 -16.20 -16.72
N PRO A 246 5.42 -16.71 -17.38
CA PRO A 246 6.77 -16.20 -17.16
C PRO A 246 6.82 -14.67 -17.31
N GLY A 247 7.52 -14.02 -16.39
CA GLY A 247 7.57 -12.57 -16.27
C GLY A 247 7.20 -12.07 -14.88
N LYS A 248 7.05 -10.75 -14.76
CA LYS A 248 6.71 -10.08 -13.50
C LYS A 248 5.21 -9.80 -13.47
N MET A 249 4.57 -10.16 -12.36
CA MET A 249 3.16 -9.83 -12.11
C MET A 249 2.96 -9.39 -10.67
N HIS A 250 1.90 -8.65 -10.40
CA HIS A 250 1.60 -8.18 -9.05
C HIS A 250 0.87 -9.25 -8.24
N VAL A 251 1.19 -9.31 -6.94
CA VAL A 251 0.57 -10.22 -5.98
C VAL A 251 0.37 -9.54 -4.63
N VAL A 252 -0.69 -9.89 -3.92
CA VAL A 252 -0.97 -9.40 -2.55
C VAL A 252 -1.36 -10.57 -1.66
N PHE A 253 -1.03 -10.49 -0.37
CA PHE A 253 -1.34 -11.52 0.61
C PHE A 253 -2.26 -11.01 1.70
N ALA A 254 -3.05 -11.92 2.26
CA ALA A 254 -3.86 -11.65 3.45
C ALA A 254 -3.89 -12.87 4.36
N VAL A 255 -3.90 -12.63 5.67
CA VAL A 255 -3.94 -13.66 6.71
C VAL A 255 -5.03 -13.32 7.73
N TRP A 256 -5.77 -14.33 8.15
CA TRP A 256 -6.80 -14.26 9.19
C TRP A 256 -6.39 -15.18 10.35
N ASP A 257 -6.27 -14.60 11.54
CA ASP A 257 -6.13 -15.33 12.81
C ASP A 257 -7.52 -15.43 13.48
N GLY A 258 -8.14 -16.59 13.27
CA GLY A 258 -9.49 -16.89 13.71
C GLY A 258 -9.65 -16.83 15.23
N SER A 259 -8.61 -17.23 15.97
CA SER A 259 -8.57 -17.20 17.44
C SER A 259 -8.65 -15.79 18.01
N LYS A 260 -8.23 -14.78 17.23
CA LYS A 260 -8.37 -13.34 17.58
C LYS A 260 -9.61 -12.69 16.95
N GLY A 261 -10.48 -13.50 16.37
CA GLY A 261 -11.75 -13.09 15.78
C GLY A 261 -11.61 -12.47 14.39
N ASP A 262 -10.52 -12.72 13.67
CA ASP A 262 -10.40 -12.28 12.28
C ASP A 262 -11.35 -13.07 11.37
N ARG A 263 -12.02 -12.34 10.49
CA ARG A 263 -13.02 -12.84 9.52
C ARG A 263 -13.37 -11.73 8.54
N GLY A 264 -13.72 -12.09 7.30
CA GLY A 264 -14.14 -11.11 6.30
C GLY A 264 -13.10 -10.01 6.10
N SER A 265 -13.44 -8.74 6.38
CA SER A 265 -12.51 -7.62 6.27
C SER A 265 -11.48 -7.55 7.41
N ARG A 266 -11.74 -8.14 8.59
CA ARG A 266 -10.79 -8.18 9.70
C ARG A 266 -9.69 -9.16 9.37
N LYS A 267 -8.55 -8.64 8.94
CA LYS A 267 -7.39 -9.40 8.49
C LYS A 267 -6.13 -8.56 8.54
N SER A 268 -5.00 -9.25 8.52
CA SER A 268 -3.69 -8.68 8.20
C SER A 268 -3.51 -8.73 6.68
N LEU A 269 -3.00 -7.68 6.05
CA LEU A 269 -2.75 -7.65 4.60
C LEU A 269 -1.32 -7.19 4.28
N SER A 270 -0.79 -7.53 3.11
CA SER A 270 0.46 -6.95 2.61
C SER A 270 0.20 -5.77 1.67
N GLU A 271 1.24 -4.99 1.35
CA GLU A 271 1.23 -4.17 0.13
C GLU A 271 1.25 -5.04 -1.14
N TRP A 272 1.23 -4.42 -2.32
CA TRP A 272 1.48 -5.15 -3.57
C TRP A 272 2.95 -5.51 -3.70
N LEU A 273 3.21 -6.79 -3.93
CA LEU A 273 4.52 -7.35 -4.24
C LEU A 273 4.61 -7.69 -5.72
N ILE A 274 5.83 -7.93 -6.18
CA ILE A 274 6.09 -8.49 -7.50
C ILE A 274 6.36 -9.99 -7.37
N LEU A 275 5.53 -10.80 -8.00
CA LEU A 275 5.83 -12.19 -8.29
C LEU A 275 6.67 -12.27 -9.58
N ASP A 276 7.88 -12.78 -9.47
CA ASP A 276 8.83 -12.95 -10.58
C ASP A 276 8.84 -14.42 -11.01
N VAL A 277 8.02 -14.75 -12.00
CA VAL A 277 7.81 -16.09 -12.55
C VAL A 277 8.91 -16.38 -13.57
N LYS A 278 9.77 -17.36 -13.29
CA LYS A 278 10.94 -17.67 -14.14
C LYS A 278 10.60 -18.70 -15.21
N SER A 279 11.16 -18.55 -16.40
CA SER A 279 11.20 -19.66 -17.37
C SER A 279 12.39 -20.58 -17.09
N SER A 280 12.31 -21.84 -17.55
CA SER A 280 13.35 -22.88 -17.43
C SER A 280 14.74 -22.48 -17.95
N GLU A 281 14.87 -21.37 -18.69
CA GLU A 281 16.14 -20.86 -19.23
C GLU A 281 16.79 -19.76 -18.37
N SER A 282 16.19 -19.37 -17.25
CA SER A 282 16.66 -18.23 -16.43
C SER A 282 17.21 -18.61 -15.05
N ALA A 283 17.75 -19.82 -14.91
CA ALA A 283 18.53 -20.22 -13.74
C ALA A 283 19.98 -19.71 -13.84
N ASP A 284 20.16 -18.40 -14.03
CA ASP A 284 21.43 -17.75 -13.72
C ASP A 284 21.41 -17.31 -12.26
N GLY A 285 22.37 -17.84 -11.52
CA GLY A 285 22.41 -17.87 -10.06
C GLY A 285 22.28 -16.50 -9.39
N ALA A 286 21.54 -16.51 -8.28
CA ALA A 286 21.67 -15.50 -7.26
C ALA A 286 23.13 -15.44 -6.77
N GLN A 287 23.76 -14.28 -6.88
CA GLN A 287 24.91 -13.91 -6.06
C GLN A 287 24.50 -12.70 -5.23
N ALA A 288 23.95 -12.98 -4.04
CA ALA A 288 23.89 -12.02 -2.96
C ALA A 288 25.32 -11.77 -2.47
N GLY A 289 25.89 -10.63 -2.87
CA GLY A 289 27.18 -10.17 -2.39
C GLY A 289 27.09 -9.79 -0.91
N ARG A 290 27.58 -10.68 -0.03
CA ARG A 290 28.06 -10.31 1.30
C ARG A 290 29.45 -9.69 1.13
N SER A 291 29.68 -8.51 1.70
CA SER A 291 31.04 -8.06 1.99
C SER A 291 31.14 -7.70 3.47
N LEU A 292 32.08 -8.38 4.13
CA LEU A 292 32.47 -8.20 5.52
C LEU A 292 33.41 -7.00 5.66
N ALA A 293 33.40 -6.47 6.88
CA ALA A 293 34.18 -5.36 7.39
C ALA A 293 35.65 -5.33 6.98
N THR A 294 36.15 -4.11 6.79
CA THR A 294 37.49 -3.73 7.25
C THR A 294 37.33 -2.59 8.25
N MET A 295 37.94 -2.79 9.42
CA MET A 295 38.12 -1.77 10.45
C MET A 295 39.24 -0.83 9.99
N ASP A 296 39.02 0.47 10.14
CA ASP A 296 40.09 1.42 10.45
C ASP A 296 39.54 2.49 11.41
N LEU A 297 40.31 2.71 12.48
CA LEU A 297 40.06 3.67 13.56
C LEU A 297 40.83 4.99 13.28
N PRO A 298 40.64 6.08 14.05
CA PRO A 298 40.16 7.34 13.52
C PRO A 298 41.26 8.41 13.37
N MET A 299 41.04 9.40 12.49
CA MET A 299 41.75 10.68 12.56
C MET A 299 40.90 11.68 13.35
N LEU A 300 41.43 12.08 14.50
CA LEU A 300 40.89 13.11 15.37
C LEU A 300 41.07 14.48 14.70
N ALA A 301 39.98 15.11 14.27
CA ALA A 301 39.95 16.53 13.96
C ALA A 301 39.03 17.21 14.98
N ALA A 302 39.64 18.00 15.87
CA ALA A 302 38.94 18.77 16.89
C ALA A 302 38.12 19.87 16.21
N ALA A 303 36.80 19.70 16.19
CA ALA A 303 35.86 20.79 15.96
C ALA A 303 35.60 21.50 17.30
N ALA A 304 35.68 22.83 17.28
CA ALA A 304 35.34 23.71 18.39
C ALA A 304 33.91 23.45 18.90
N PRO A 305 33.60 23.73 20.19
CA PRO A 305 32.29 23.44 20.74
C PRO A 305 31.24 24.35 20.10
N ALA A 306 30.37 23.78 19.27
CA ALA A 306 29.12 24.42 18.91
C ALA A 306 28.20 24.37 20.15
N GLU A 307 27.68 25.52 20.55
CA GLU A 307 26.59 25.63 21.53
C GLU A 307 25.49 24.60 21.18
N LYS A 308 25.12 23.76 22.16
CA LYS A 308 24.03 22.80 22.00
C LYS A 308 22.71 23.58 21.93
N GLU A 309 22.30 23.91 20.72
CA GLU A 309 20.96 24.41 20.41
C GLU A 309 19.97 23.26 20.71
N GLU A 310 19.21 23.37 21.81
CA GLU A 310 18.20 22.36 22.16
C GLU A 310 17.01 22.47 21.18
N PRO A 311 16.67 21.40 20.45
CA PRO A 311 15.63 21.47 19.43
C PRO A 311 14.24 21.66 20.06
N ARG A 312 13.43 22.56 19.49
CA ARG A 312 12.04 22.71 19.91
C ARG A 312 11.24 21.46 19.52
N ILE A 313 10.62 20.81 20.49
CA ILE A 313 9.80 19.63 20.24
C ILE A 313 8.41 20.08 19.79
N ILE A 314 7.95 19.57 18.66
CA ILE A 314 6.62 19.83 18.11
C ILE A 314 5.88 18.51 18.08
N GLU A 315 4.91 18.37 18.97
CA GLU A 315 4.02 17.20 18.94
C GLU A 315 2.97 17.37 17.86
N ILE A 316 2.83 16.34 17.03
CA ILE A 316 1.84 16.24 15.97
C ILE A 316 1.04 14.96 16.24
N GLN A 317 -0.21 15.12 16.61
CA GLN A 317 -1.14 14.02 16.79
C GLN A 317 -1.79 13.71 15.44
N ALA A 318 -1.63 12.48 14.98
CA ALA A 318 -2.26 11.96 13.79
C ALA A 318 -3.50 11.15 14.20
N LYS A 319 -4.64 11.56 13.67
CA LYS A 319 -5.92 10.86 13.78
C LYS A 319 -6.50 10.77 12.38
N ARG A 320 -7.43 9.84 12.15
CA ARG A 320 -8.12 9.70 10.86
C ARG A 320 -8.51 11.06 10.27
N PHE A 321 -7.84 11.36 9.15
CA PHE A 321 -8.10 12.46 8.25
C PHE A 321 -7.65 13.84 8.75
N GLU A 322 -6.98 13.92 9.90
CA GLU A 322 -6.52 15.18 10.48
C GLU A 322 -5.18 15.07 11.22
N TYR A 323 -4.39 16.14 11.15
CA TYR A 323 -3.26 16.35 12.03
C TYR A 323 -3.57 17.45 13.03
N THR A 324 -3.15 17.29 14.27
CA THR A 324 -3.25 18.30 15.32
C THR A 324 -1.87 18.59 15.91
N PRO A 325 -1.32 19.80 15.76
CA PRO A 325 -1.86 20.91 14.98
C PRO A 325 -1.79 20.62 13.47
N SER A 326 -2.74 21.17 12.71
CA SER A 326 -2.74 21.09 11.24
C SER A 326 -1.87 22.18 10.61
N GLU A 327 -1.45 23.18 11.39
CA GLU A 327 -0.57 24.26 10.97
C GLU A 327 0.54 24.49 12.01
N ILE A 328 1.79 24.54 11.54
CA ILE A 328 2.99 24.69 12.36
C ILE A 328 3.76 25.88 11.83
N THR A 329 4.10 26.84 12.69
CA THR A 329 4.91 28.01 12.30
C THR A 329 6.29 27.97 12.93
N LEU A 330 7.32 28.08 12.08
CA LEU A 330 8.74 28.05 12.43
C LEU A 330 9.44 29.33 11.95
N GLN A 331 10.53 29.68 12.62
CA GLN A 331 11.46 30.70 12.12
C GLN A 331 12.51 30.07 11.20
N LYS A 332 13.01 30.83 10.22
CA LYS A 332 14.11 30.37 9.37
C LYS A 332 15.31 29.94 10.23
N ASN A 333 15.89 28.78 9.86
CA ASN A 333 17.00 28.11 10.52
C ASN A 333 16.71 27.55 11.91
N GLU A 334 15.45 27.57 12.38
CA GLU A 334 15.07 26.96 13.65
C GLU A 334 15.29 25.44 13.63
N LEU A 335 15.89 24.89 14.69
CA LEU A 335 16.07 23.46 14.88
C LEU A 335 14.87 22.87 15.63
N VAL A 336 14.18 21.91 15.02
CA VAL A 336 12.95 21.33 15.59
C VAL A 336 12.96 19.80 15.53
N THR A 337 12.36 19.18 16.55
CA THR A 337 12.08 17.74 16.56
C THR A 337 10.58 17.53 16.42
N LEU A 338 10.16 16.96 15.29
CA LEU A 338 8.79 16.54 15.09
C LEU A 338 8.55 15.24 15.86
N ARG A 339 7.57 15.25 16.76
CA ARG A 339 7.10 14.08 17.50
C ARG A 339 5.72 13.69 16.99
N LEU A 340 5.68 12.70 16.10
CA LEU A 340 4.44 12.18 15.52
C LEU A 340 3.87 11.10 16.41
N VAL A 341 2.63 11.28 16.85
CA VAL A 341 1.90 10.34 17.73
C VAL A 341 0.65 9.86 16.99
N SER A 342 0.41 8.55 16.91
CA SER A 342 -0.86 8.04 16.36
C SER A 342 -1.91 7.86 17.44
N MET A 343 -3.12 8.38 17.20
CA MET A 343 -4.27 8.28 18.11
C MET A 343 -5.24 7.15 17.77
N ASP A 344 -5.13 6.52 16.59
CA ASP A 344 -6.10 5.51 16.16
C ASP A 344 -5.55 4.37 15.28
N VAL A 345 -4.98 4.67 14.11
CA VAL A 345 -4.47 3.68 13.14
C VAL A 345 -3.04 4.00 12.73
N ALA A 346 -2.38 3.13 11.97
CA ALA A 346 -1.09 3.47 11.39
C ALA A 346 -1.21 4.74 10.52
N HIS A 347 -0.32 5.69 10.75
CA HIS A 347 -0.22 6.94 10.01
C HIS A 347 1.21 7.17 9.54
N GLY A 348 1.35 8.03 8.54
CA GLY A 348 2.62 8.59 8.15
C GLY A 348 2.61 10.11 8.19
N LEU A 349 3.78 10.72 8.05
CA LEU A 349 3.97 12.15 7.82
C LEU A 349 5.10 12.32 6.82
N TYR A 350 4.73 12.67 5.59
CA TYR A 350 5.66 13.10 4.56
C TYR A 350 5.65 14.63 4.48
N LEU A 351 6.76 15.28 4.81
CA LEU A 351 6.92 16.73 4.75
C LEU A 351 7.52 17.16 3.41
N ASP A 352 6.70 17.76 2.56
CA ASP A 352 7.09 18.19 1.22
C ASP A 352 8.19 19.26 1.30
N GLY A 353 9.20 19.18 0.42
CA GLY A 353 10.31 20.12 0.35
C GLY A 353 11.46 19.87 1.34
N TYR A 354 11.26 19.00 2.34
CA TYR A 354 12.30 18.49 3.23
C TYR A 354 12.59 16.99 3.02
N ASP A 355 11.74 16.28 2.26
CA ASP A 355 11.85 14.84 1.96
C ASP A 355 11.99 13.98 3.23
N ILE A 356 11.29 14.42 4.27
CA ILE A 356 11.20 13.72 5.56
C ILE A 356 9.94 12.86 5.52
N ASN A 357 10.14 11.54 5.59
CA ASN A 357 9.08 10.56 5.78
C ASN A 357 9.17 9.96 7.19
N MET A 358 8.03 9.88 7.89
CA MET A 358 7.90 9.26 9.21
C MET A 358 6.67 8.36 9.20
N ASN A 359 6.79 7.14 9.73
CA ASN A 359 5.66 6.23 9.92
C ASN A 359 5.47 5.97 11.42
N VAL A 360 4.24 5.78 11.85
CA VAL A 360 3.89 5.50 13.25
C VAL A 360 2.70 4.54 13.32
N GLU A 361 2.83 3.49 14.13
CA GLU A 361 1.73 2.55 14.39
C GLU A 361 0.73 3.11 15.39
N ALA A 362 -0.47 2.50 15.46
CA ALA A 362 -1.53 2.93 16.36
C ALA A 362 -1.07 2.97 17.83
N GLY A 363 -1.18 4.13 18.48
CA GLY A 363 -0.76 4.33 19.88
C GLY A 363 0.75 4.47 20.09
N GLU A 364 1.57 4.37 19.04
CA GLU A 364 3.01 4.56 19.12
C GLU A 364 3.42 6.02 18.85
N THR A 365 4.73 6.29 19.00
CA THR A 365 5.32 7.62 18.76
C THR A 365 6.64 7.49 18.02
N THR A 366 6.80 8.27 16.96
CA THR A 366 8.04 8.37 16.18
C THR A 366 8.55 9.81 16.22
N THR A 367 9.86 10.00 16.25
CA THR A 367 10.48 11.34 16.25
C THR A 367 11.45 11.53 15.10
N ARG A 368 11.54 12.76 14.58
CA ARG A 368 12.54 13.13 13.57
C ARG A 368 12.93 14.60 13.71
N THR A 369 14.23 14.86 13.74
CA THR A 369 14.78 16.23 13.86
C THR A 369 15.09 16.81 12.49
N LEU A 370 14.75 18.09 12.31
CA LEU A 370 15.04 18.85 11.10
C LEU A 370 15.39 20.30 11.42
N ARG A 371 16.10 20.96 10.51
CA ARG A 371 16.36 22.40 10.56
C ARG A 371 15.53 23.09 9.48
N ALA A 372 14.79 24.12 9.85
CA ALA A 372 13.92 24.87 8.94
C ALA A 372 14.71 25.85 8.06
N ASP A 373 15.62 25.35 7.23
CA ASP A 373 16.55 26.12 6.39
C ASP A 373 15.86 26.83 5.20
N LYS A 374 14.62 26.43 4.88
CA LYS A 374 13.87 26.86 3.71
C LYS A 374 12.62 27.64 4.11
N THR A 375 12.50 28.91 3.67
CA THR A 375 11.36 29.81 3.96
C THR A 375 10.21 29.60 2.99
N GLY A 376 8.98 29.49 3.49
CA GLY A 376 7.78 29.26 2.69
C GLY A 376 6.73 28.42 3.41
N ARG A 377 5.68 28.01 2.70
CA ARG A 377 4.67 27.07 3.17
C ARG A 377 4.94 25.69 2.57
N PHE A 378 5.03 24.68 3.42
CA PHE A 378 5.31 23.29 3.08
C PHE A 378 4.10 22.46 3.51
N SER A 379 3.53 21.65 2.62
CA SER A 379 2.51 20.68 3.01
C SER A 379 3.17 19.48 3.66
N PHE A 380 2.51 18.91 4.66
CA PHE A 380 2.78 17.56 5.09
C PHE A 380 1.52 16.71 4.96
N ARG A 381 1.67 15.47 4.53
CA ARG A 381 0.58 14.56 4.20
C ARG A 381 0.84 13.16 4.73
N CYS A 382 -0.22 12.37 4.84
CA CYS A 382 -0.06 11.00 5.28
C CYS A 382 0.61 10.16 4.19
N SER A 383 1.71 9.49 4.52
CA SER A 383 2.43 8.57 3.61
C SER A 383 1.93 7.12 3.71
N VAL A 384 1.09 6.81 4.70
CA VAL A 384 0.51 5.48 4.92
C VAL A 384 -1.00 5.54 4.68
N THR A 385 -1.57 4.56 4.00
CA THR A 385 -3.01 4.54 3.72
C THR A 385 -3.81 4.35 5.01
N CYS A 386 -4.34 5.44 5.56
CA CYS A 386 -4.99 5.48 6.88
C CYS A 386 -6.53 5.46 6.85
N GLY A 387 -7.14 5.32 5.67
CA GLY A 387 -8.58 5.18 5.48
C GLY A 387 -9.13 5.90 4.23
N PRO A 388 -10.46 5.92 4.03
CA PRO A 388 -11.08 6.44 2.80
C PRO A 388 -10.75 7.90 2.44
N PHE A 389 -10.57 8.77 3.44
CA PHE A 389 -10.21 10.17 3.23
C PHE A 389 -8.71 10.44 3.38
N HIS A 390 -7.87 9.40 3.25
CA HIS A 390 -6.41 9.53 3.27
C HIS A 390 -5.87 10.66 2.36
N PRO A 391 -6.36 10.85 1.11
CA PRO A 391 -5.87 11.92 0.24
C PRO A 391 -6.11 13.35 0.76
N TYR A 392 -7.03 13.53 1.71
CA TYR A 392 -7.39 14.84 2.27
C TYR A 392 -6.69 15.14 3.61
N MET A 393 -5.92 14.18 4.13
CA MET A 393 -5.17 14.33 5.37
C MET A 393 -3.90 15.15 5.14
N ILE A 394 -4.05 16.47 5.19
CA ILE A 394 -2.99 17.44 4.87
C ILE A 394 -2.87 18.46 6.02
N GLY A 395 -1.64 18.73 6.43
CA GLY A 395 -1.28 19.87 7.26
C GLY A 395 -0.22 20.74 6.60
N TYR A 396 0.15 21.84 7.25
CA TYR A 396 1.07 22.83 6.71
C TYR A 396 2.12 23.26 7.73
N MET A 397 3.36 23.33 7.29
CA MET A 397 4.47 23.94 8.00
C MET A 397 4.83 25.26 7.31
N ASN A 398 4.71 26.37 8.03
CA ASN A 398 5.09 27.70 7.57
C ASN A 398 6.44 28.08 8.18
N VAL A 399 7.41 28.41 7.34
CA VAL A 399 8.72 28.91 7.77
C VAL A 399 8.82 30.38 7.37
N GLU A 400 8.85 31.26 8.38
CA GLU A 400 8.89 32.70 8.17
C GLU A 400 10.29 33.21 7.79
N PRO A 401 10.39 34.29 6.98
CA PRO A 401 9.29 35.04 6.38
C PRO A 401 8.79 34.43 5.05
N ASN A 402 7.47 34.31 4.89
CA ASN A 402 6.84 33.85 3.65
C ASN A 402 6.67 34.99 2.62
N THR A 403 7.78 35.62 2.24
CA THR A 403 7.79 36.79 1.31
C THR A 403 7.21 36.47 -0.07
N ARG A 404 7.19 35.20 -0.46
CA ARG A 404 6.76 34.72 -1.78
C ARG A 404 5.26 34.93 -2.03
N PHE A 405 4.43 34.67 -1.02
CA PHE A 405 2.99 34.92 -1.11
C PHE A 405 2.69 36.40 -1.36
N HIS A 406 3.36 37.29 -0.62
CA HIS A 406 3.18 38.73 -0.74
C HIS A 406 3.68 39.28 -2.08
N ILE A 407 4.79 38.75 -2.61
CA ILE A 407 5.27 39.09 -3.96
C ILE A 407 4.25 38.68 -5.02
N PHE A 408 3.70 37.46 -4.94
CA PHE A 408 2.67 37.00 -5.89
C PHE A 408 1.41 37.88 -5.85
N VAL A 409 0.89 38.19 -4.66
CA VAL A 409 -0.28 39.07 -4.49
C VAL A 409 0.00 40.46 -5.07
N GLY A 410 1.17 41.04 -4.77
CA GLY A 410 1.54 42.37 -5.30
C GLY A 410 1.62 42.39 -6.82
N VAL A 411 2.21 41.35 -7.42
CA VAL A 411 2.34 41.21 -8.87
C VAL A 411 0.99 40.98 -9.55
N ALA A 412 0.13 40.11 -9.01
CA ALA A 412 -1.19 39.84 -9.56
C ALA A 412 -2.09 41.10 -9.50
N ALA A 413 -2.03 41.85 -8.40
CA ALA A 413 -2.74 43.11 -8.26
C ALA A 413 -2.26 44.14 -9.30
N ALA A 414 -0.93 44.27 -9.49
CA ALA A 414 -0.37 45.17 -10.49
C ALA A 414 -0.80 44.79 -11.93
N ALA A 415 -0.77 43.50 -12.28
CA ALA A 415 -1.21 43.02 -13.58
C ALA A 415 -2.72 43.28 -13.81
N GLY A 416 -3.56 43.04 -12.80
CA GLY A 416 -4.99 43.34 -12.85
C GLY A 416 -5.26 44.84 -13.07
N LEU A 417 -4.50 45.71 -12.39
CA LEU A 417 -4.62 47.16 -12.51
C LEU A 417 -4.22 47.65 -13.91
N ILE A 418 -3.14 47.10 -14.48
CA ILE A 418 -2.67 47.42 -15.84
C ILE A 418 -3.71 47.00 -16.88
N ALA A 419 -4.34 45.83 -16.74
CA ALA A 419 -5.39 45.37 -17.63
C ALA A 419 -6.64 46.27 -17.57
N LEU A 420 -7.05 46.67 -16.36
CA LEU A 420 -8.19 47.57 -16.13
C LEU A 420 -7.95 48.96 -16.76
N VAL A 421 -6.77 49.55 -16.52
CA VAL A 421 -6.39 50.84 -17.12
C VAL A 421 -6.34 50.74 -18.64
N SER A 422 -5.78 49.65 -19.18
CA SER A 422 -5.73 49.42 -20.63
C SER A 422 -7.11 49.30 -21.25
N ALA A 423 -8.03 48.58 -20.60
CA ALA A 423 -9.43 48.45 -21.05
C ALA A 423 -10.18 49.79 -20.98
N LEU A 424 -9.96 50.59 -19.93
CA LEU A 424 -10.58 51.90 -19.77
C LEU A 424 -10.11 52.87 -20.86
N VAL A 425 -8.80 52.90 -21.15
CA VAL A 425 -8.21 53.73 -22.21
C VAL A 425 -8.69 53.31 -23.61
N MET A 426 -8.92 52.01 -23.83
CA MET A 426 -9.52 51.52 -25.09
C MET A 426 -10.98 51.93 -25.23
N ARG A 427 -11.75 51.93 -24.12
CA ARG A 427 -13.16 52.34 -24.11
C ARG A 427 -13.35 53.83 -24.37
N THR A 428 -12.56 54.69 -23.72
CA THR A 428 -12.60 56.16 -23.95
C THR A 428 -12.20 56.56 -25.36
N LYS A 429 -11.34 55.78 -26.03
CA LYS A 429 -10.99 56.00 -27.45
C LYS A 429 -12.09 55.62 -28.43
N LYS A 430 -12.99 54.70 -28.06
CA LYS A 430 -14.11 54.26 -28.90
C LYS A 430 -15.30 55.24 -28.88
N GLU A 431 -15.36 56.09 -27.85
CA GLU A 431 -16.40 57.11 -27.64
C GLU A 431 -16.01 58.50 -28.16
N ALA A 432 -14.80 58.68 -28.72
CA ALA A 432 -14.42 59.94 -29.35
C ALA A 432 -15.17 60.10 -30.70
N PRO A 433 -15.96 61.16 -30.92
CA PRO A 433 -16.68 61.37 -32.17
C PRO A 433 -15.69 61.56 -33.32
N GLN A 434 -15.90 60.85 -34.43
CA GLN A 434 -15.28 61.19 -35.71
C GLN A 434 -15.87 62.52 -36.17
N ASN A 435 -15.16 63.61 -35.93
CA ASN A 435 -15.38 64.84 -36.70
C ASN A 435 -14.52 64.74 -37.96
N ASP A 436 -15.25 64.55 -39.07
CA ASP A 436 -14.95 64.70 -40.51
C ASP A 436 -13.61 64.18 -41.07
#